data_AF-A0A6V7XVS0-F1
#
_entry.id   AF-A0A6V7XVS0-F1
#
_cell.length_a   1.000
_cell.length_b   1.000
_cell.length_c   1.000
_cell.angle_alpha   90.00
_cell.angle_beta   90.00
_cell.angle_gamma   90.00
#
_symmetry.space_group_name_H-M   'P 1'
#
loop_
_entity.id
_entity.type
_entity.pdbx_description
1 polymer ?
#
loop_
_entity_poly.entity_id
_entity_poly.type
_entity_poly.pdbx_seq_one_letter_code
_entity_poly.pdbx_strand_id
1 'polypeptide(L)'
;MICAQGPVENSIDNFWTLVVEQNCGVIVQLCENQEEGREKCADYLPTEPSEFGNVSVSVKEPSHVTVANPSVHRTVLEASLPNSRTVEVVHLLYDGWPDRDVPLSPAAFRQLRGTVHKLAMARKCTVLIHCSAGIGRTGTYAAIEMAYRDLIANDREVQMSTILQRLRDQRALAVQTDLQYVFLHRAIIDMALDKGRLTRADKAAGVDQFIREYEELIQRKRKARKELERKHRRRQG
;
A
#
# COMPACT_ATOMS: atom_id res chain seq x y z
N MET A 1 -4.50 1.23 11.92
CA MET A 1 -3.92 0.34 10.89
C MET A 1 -2.59 -0.18 11.41
N ILE A 2 -2.17 -1.35 10.99
CA ILE A 2 -0.88 -1.96 11.37
C ILE A 2 0.02 -1.96 10.13
N CYS A 3 1.21 -1.37 10.24
CA CYS A 3 2.24 -1.48 9.22
C CYS A 3 3.16 -2.64 9.58
N ALA A 4 3.22 -3.67 8.73
CA ALA A 4 4.04 -4.86 8.93
C ALA A 4 5.09 -4.99 7.82
N GLN A 5 6.14 -5.77 8.08
CA GLN A 5 6.95 -6.34 7.00
C GLN A 5 6.15 -7.45 6.31
N GLY A 6 6.48 -7.74 5.05
CA GLY A 6 6.03 -8.97 4.42
C GLY A 6 6.58 -10.16 5.20
N PRO A 7 5.76 -11.19 5.47
CA PRO A 7 6.24 -12.38 6.15
C PRO A 7 7.36 -13.04 5.34
N VAL A 8 8.35 -13.54 6.07
CA VAL A 8 9.32 -14.54 5.60
C VAL A 8 8.84 -15.93 6.06
N GLU A 9 9.31 -17.01 5.44
CA GLU A 9 8.84 -18.39 5.67
C GLU A 9 8.65 -18.73 7.16
N ASN A 10 9.64 -18.47 8.01
CA ASN A 10 9.61 -18.79 9.44
C ASN A 10 8.77 -17.81 10.30
N SER A 11 8.03 -16.89 9.68
CA SER A 11 7.21 -15.89 10.37
C SER A 11 5.76 -15.84 9.88
N ILE A 12 5.39 -16.72 8.94
CA ILE A 12 4.01 -16.80 8.41
C ILE A 12 3.02 -17.10 9.55
N ASP A 13 3.36 -18.02 10.45
CA ASP A 13 2.53 -18.37 11.61
C ASP A 13 2.26 -17.17 12.52
N ASN A 14 3.30 -16.37 12.79
CA ASN A 14 3.19 -15.15 13.58
C ASN A 14 2.34 -14.09 12.85
N PHE A 15 2.47 -14.00 11.53
CA PHE A 15 1.69 -13.08 10.70
C PHE A 15 0.19 -13.41 10.76
N TRP A 16 -0.17 -14.69 10.59
CA TRP A 16 -1.58 -15.12 10.68
C TRP A 16 -2.13 -15.02 12.10
N THR A 17 -1.30 -15.28 13.12
CA THR A 17 -1.69 -15.07 14.53
C THR A 17 -2.04 -13.61 14.77
N LEU A 18 -1.19 -12.68 14.33
CA LEU A 18 -1.45 -11.24 14.38
C LEU A 18 -2.75 -10.86 13.67
N VAL A 19 -3.02 -11.46 12.50
CA VAL A 19 -4.23 -11.19 11.71
C VAL A 19 -5.49 -11.51 12.52
N VAL A 20 -5.54 -12.69 13.13
CA VAL A 20 -6.70 -13.12 13.93
C VAL A 20 -6.82 -12.31 15.21
N GLU A 21 -5.74 -12.18 15.99
CA GLU A 21 -5.75 -11.50 17.29
C GLU A 21 -6.14 -10.01 17.16
N GLN A 22 -5.65 -9.33 16.13
CA GLN A 22 -5.88 -7.88 15.96
C GLN A 22 -7.09 -7.52 15.11
N ASN A 23 -7.91 -8.50 14.70
CA ASN A 23 -9.05 -8.25 13.80
C ASN A 23 -8.65 -7.65 12.47
N CYS A 24 -7.60 -8.18 11.85
CA CYS A 24 -7.17 -7.72 10.55
C CYS A 24 -8.07 -8.27 9.44
N GLY A 25 -9.30 -7.74 9.34
CA GLY A 25 -10.26 -8.15 8.31
C GLY A 25 -9.94 -7.60 6.91
N VAL A 26 -8.93 -6.73 6.79
CA VAL A 26 -8.39 -6.28 5.50
C VAL A 26 -6.87 -6.34 5.54
N ILE A 27 -6.28 -7.04 4.59
CA ILE A 27 -4.83 -7.06 4.34
C ILE A 27 -4.55 -6.36 3.02
N VAL A 28 -3.60 -5.44 3.01
CA VAL A 28 -3.14 -4.75 1.80
C VAL A 28 -1.67 -5.10 1.58
N GLN A 29 -1.41 -5.87 0.52
CA GLN A 29 -0.07 -6.25 0.08
C GLN A 29 0.34 -5.31 -1.07
N LEU A 30 1.41 -4.54 -0.87
CA LEU A 30 1.87 -3.53 -1.82
C LEU A 30 3.09 -3.97 -2.65
N CYS A 31 3.46 -5.25 -2.62
CA CYS A 31 4.51 -5.82 -3.45
C CYS A 31 4.14 -7.23 -3.91
N GLU A 32 4.65 -7.63 -5.06
CA GLU A 32 4.61 -9.03 -5.47
C GLU A 32 5.53 -9.86 -4.56
N ASN A 33 5.33 -11.18 -4.51
CA ASN A 33 6.19 -12.07 -3.71
C ASN A 33 7.63 -12.06 -4.22
N GLN A 34 7.82 -11.90 -5.54
CA GLN A 34 9.13 -11.77 -6.18
C GLN A 34 9.14 -10.60 -7.15
N GLU A 35 10.19 -9.78 -7.10
CA GLU A 35 10.38 -8.65 -8.02
C GLU A 35 11.85 -8.57 -8.42
N GLU A 36 12.12 -8.40 -9.72
CA GLU A 36 13.50 -8.34 -10.27
C GLU A 36 14.36 -9.56 -9.83
N GLY A 37 13.74 -10.74 -9.73
CA GLY A 37 14.41 -11.98 -9.32
C GLY A 37 14.73 -12.08 -7.83
N ARG A 38 14.28 -11.12 -7.02
CA ARG A 38 14.49 -11.12 -5.56
C ARG A 38 13.18 -11.35 -4.84
N GLU A 39 13.20 -12.23 -3.86
CA GLU A 39 12.08 -12.41 -2.94
C GLU A 39 11.84 -11.11 -2.15
N LYS A 40 10.57 -10.75 -2.03
CA LYS A 40 10.09 -9.58 -1.30
C LYS A 40 9.20 -9.97 -0.12
N CYS A 41 8.45 -11.05 -0.29
CA CYS A 41 7.49 -11.58 0.66
C CYS A 41 7.33 -13.07 0.36
N ALA A 42 7.34 -13.92 1.39
CA ALA A 42 6.98 -15.32 1.24
C ALA A 42 5.51 -15.44 0.83
N ASP A 43 5.15 -16.52 0.13
CA ASP A 43 3.76 -16.80 -0.18
C ASP A 43 3.04 -17.32 1.07
N TYR A 44 2.24 -16.46 1.69
CA TYR A 44 1.53 -16.76 2.93
C TYR A 44 0.03 -17.01 2.70
N LEU A 45 -0.43 -17.02 1.45
CA LEU A 45 -1.82 -17.32 1.11
C LEU A 45 -1.94 -18.81 0.77
N PRO A 46 -2.80 -19.56 1.48
CA PRO A 46 -3.00 -20.97 1.15
C PRO A 46 -3.84 -21.13 -0.13
N THR A 47 -3.55 -22.17 -0.94
CA THR A 47 -4.42 -22.59 -2.06
C THR A 47 -5.49 -23.59 -1.61
N GLU A 48 -5.20 -24.36 -0.56
CA GLU A 48 -6.09 -25.32 0.10
C GLU A 48 -6.12 -25.02 1.60
N PRO A 49 -7.19 -25.36 2.33
CA PRO A 49 -7.24 -25.16 3.78
C PRO A 49 -5.96 -25.64 4.48
N SER A 50 -5.27 -24.73 5.18
CA SER A 50 -3.94 -24.96 5.74
C SER A 50 -3.84 -24.43 7.16
N GLU A 51 -2.90 -24.97 7.93
CA GLU A 51 -2.56 -24.48 9.27
C GLU A 51 -1.23 -23.73 9.24
N PHE A 52 -1.23 -22.53 9.83
CA PHE A 52 -0.04 -21.71 10.06
C PHE A 52 0.13 -21.55 11.57
N GLY A 53 0.96 -22.42 12.16
CA GLY A 53 1.04 -22.61 13.60
C GLY A 53 -0.33 -23.07 14.14
N ASN A 54 -0.95 -22.27 14.99
CA ASN A 54 -2.28 -22.56 15.54
C ASN A 54 -3.43 -21.94 14.73
N VAL A 55 -3.15 -21.23 13.63
CA VAL A 55 -4.19 -20.56 12.84
C VAL A 55 -4.60 -21.42 11.67
N SER A 56 -5.88 -21.80 11.60
CA SER A 56 -6.45 -22.41 10.40
C SER A 56 -6.86 -21.32 9.41
N VAL A 57 -6.41 -21.41 8.16
CA VAL A 57 -6.73 -20.45 7.10
C VAL A 57 -7.29 -21.17 5.88
N SER A 58 -8.41 -20.68 5.36
CA SER A 58 -9.06 -21.25 4.17
C SER A 58 -9.50 -20.18 3.17
N VAL A 59 -9.48 -20.51 1.88
CA VAL A 59 -9.96 -19.63 0.81
C VAL A 59 -11.48 -19.75 0.68
N LYS A 60 -12.19 -18.63 0.82
CA LYS A 60 -13.64 -18.52 0.56
C LYS A 60 -13.92 -18.03 -0.85
N GLU A 61 -13.07 -17.14 -1.36
CA GLU A 61 -13.15 -16.62 -2.72
C GLU A 61 -11.74 -16.56 -3.30
N PRO A 62 -11.47 -17.27 -4.42
CA PRO A 62 -10.15 -17.30 -5.02
C PRO A 62 -9.76 -15.92 -5.58
N SER A 63 -8.44 -15.75 -5.76
CA SER A 63 -7.87 -14.51 -6.29
C SER A 63 -8.44 -14.17 -7.67
N HIS A 64 -8.90 -12.93 -7.83
CA HIS A 64 -9.35 -12.39 -9.11
C HIS A 64 -9.03 -10.89 -9.21
N VAL A 65 -8.83 -10.41 -10.44
CA VAL A 65 -8.64 -8.99 -10.71
C VAL A 65 -9.95 -8.22 -10.49
N THR A 66 -9.88 -7.08 -9.80
CA THR A 66 -11.08 -6.26 -9.58
C THR A 66 -11.43 -5.45 -10.84
N VAL A 67 -12.72 -5.44 -11.21
CA VAL A 67 -13.20 -4.68 -12.38
C VAL A 67 -12.94 -3.18 -12.24
N ALA A 68 -13.12 -2.63 -11.03
CA ALA A 68 -12.97 -1.21 -10.77
C ALA A 68 -11.50 -0.74 -10.81
N ASN A 69 -10.55 -1.63 -10.52
CA ASN A 69 -9.13 -1.34 -10.50
C ASN A 69 -8.33 -2.58 -10.94
N PRO A 70 -7.96 -2.67 -12.24
CA PRO A 70 -7.26 -3.83 -12.79
C PRO A 70 -5.89 -4.12 -12.19
N SER A 71 -5.33 -3.18 -11.40
CA SER A 71 -4.07 -3.38 -10.66
C SER A 71 -4.27 -3.97 -9.26
N VAL A 72 -5.49 -4.39 -8.93
CA VAL A 72 -5.82 -4.98 -7.63
C VAL A 72 -6.34 -6.39 -7.84
N HIS A 73 -5.68 -7.35 -7.20
CA HIS A 73 -6.15 -8.73 -7.07
C HIS A 73 -6.78 -8.89 -5.70
N ARG A 74 -7.97 -9.47 -5.65
CA ARG A 74 -8.76 -9.64 -4.44
C ARG A 74 -8.95 -11.12 -4.14
N THR A 75 -8.66 -11.50 -2.90
CA THR A 75 -8.90 -12.85 -2.35
C THR A 75 -9.70 -12.71 -1.06
N VAL A 76 -10.65 -13.60 -0.80
CA VAL A 76 -11.35 -13.68 0.49
C VAL A 76 -10.96 -14.95 1.20
N LEU A 77 -10.55 -14.79 2.45
CA LEU A 77 -10.04 -15.85 3.30
C LEU A 77 -10.85 -15.87 4.60
N GLU A 78 -10.85 -17.00 5.26
CA GLU A 78 -11.31 -17.16 6.63
C GLU A 78 -10.15 -17.68 7.46
N ALA A 79 -9.83 -16.98 8.54
CA ALA A 79 -8.76 -17.33 9.47
C ALA A 79 -9.34 -17.50 10.89
N SER A 80 -8.99 -18.57 11.58
CA SER A 80 -9.47 -18.87 12.92
C SER A 80 -8.37 -19.39 13.82
N LEU A 81 -8.43 -19.00 15.10
CA LEU A 81 -7.64 -19.60 16.18
C LEU A 81 -8.56 -20.55 16.98
N PRO A 82 -8.05 -21.69 17.49
CA PRO A 82 -8.80 -22.60 18.35
C PRO A 82 -9.42 -21.86 19.53
N ASN A 83 -10.72 -22.08 19.78
CA ASN A 83 -11.49 -21.46 20.87
C ASN A 83 -11.45 -19.92 20.87
N SER A 84 -11.10 -19.32 19.74
CA SER A 84 -11.07 -17.88 19.54
C SER A 84 -12.09 -17.49 18.48
N ARG A 85 -11.97 -16.26 18.00
CA ARG A 85 -12.80 -15.71 16.93
C ARG A 85 -12.31 -16.14 15.56
N THR A 86 -13.28 -16.32 14.66
CA THR A 86 -13.05 -16.41 13.23
C THR A 86 -13.05 -15.00 12.64
N VAL A 87 -12.12 -14.74 11.73
CA VAL A 87 -11.98 -13.47 11.00
C VAL A 87 -12.10 -13.75 9.51
N GLU A 88 -13.10 -13.14 8.86
CA GLU A 88 -13.13 -13.02 7.41
C GLU A 88 -12.11 -11.93 7.00
N VAL A 89 -11.17 -12.31 6.14
CA VAL A 89 -10.08 -11.45 5.69
C VAL A 89 -10.22 -11.19 4.20
N VAL A 90 -10.35 -9.92 3.83
CA VAL A 90 -10.20 -9.50 2.43
C VAL A 90 -8.76 -9.11 2.19
N HIS A 91 -8.06 -9.93 1.40
CA HIS A 91 -6.70 -9.64 0.95
C HIS A 91 -6.76 -8.88 -0.38
N LEU A 92 -6.00 -7.79 -0.46
CA LEU A 92 -5.84 -6.96 -1.64
C LEU A 92 -4.35 -6.87 -1.99
N LEU A 93 -3.94 -7.53 -3.07
CA LEU A 93 -2.63 -7.34 -3.69
C LEU A 93 -2.73 -6.19 -4.69
N TYR A 94 -1.90 -5.16 -4.51
CA TYR A 94 -1.76 -4.06 -5.47
C TYR A 94 -0.45 -4.18 -6.27
N ASP A 95 -0.56 -4.54 -7.54
CA ASP A 95 0.59 -4.70 -8.46
C ASP A 95 0.98 -3.39 -9.18
N GLY A 96 0.18 -2.33 -9.00
CA GLY A 96 0.41 -1.02 -9.63
C GLY A 96 1.54 -0.19 -9.01
N TRP A 97 2.36 -0.75 -8.12
CA TRP A 97 3.44 -0.05 -7.41
C TRP A 97 4.80 -0.74 -7.54
N PRO A 98 5.63 -0.36 -8.52
CA PRO A 98 6.94 -0.97 -8.74
C PRO A 98 7.94 -0.74 -7.60
N ASP A 99 8.97 -1.59 -7.51
CA ASP A 99 9.98 -1.44 -6.46
C ASP A 99 10.77 -0.15 -6.52
N ARG A 100 10.98 0.41 -5.33
CA ARG A 100 11.67 1.68 -5.08
C ARG A 100 11.15 2.85 -5.95
N ASP A 101 9.93 2.72 -6.45
CA ASP A 101 9.23 3.71 -7.27
C ASP A 101 7.96 4.17 -6.52
N VAL A 102 7.06 4.80 -7.25
CA VAL A 102 5.75 5.30 -6.83
C VAL A 102 4.66 4.61 -7.67
N PRO A 103 3.38 4.62 -7.24
CA PRO A 103 2.30 4.04 -8.03
C PRO A 103 2.28 4.54 -9.46
N LEU A 104 1.99 3.63 -10.40
CA LEU A 104 1.93 3.94 -11.83
C LEU A 104 0.78 4.89 -12.16
N SER A 105 -0.31 4.84 -11.38
CA SER A 105 -1.50 5.67 -11.54
C SER A 105 -1.98 6.20 -10.19
N PRO A 106 -1.96 7.53 -9.97
CA PRO A 106 -2.56 8.15 -8.78
C PRO A 106 -4.05 7.80 -8.63
N ALA A 107 -4.78 7.70 -9.75
CA ALA A 107 -6.19 7.33 -9.73
C ALA A 107 -6.41 5.88 -9.28
N ALA A 108 -5.62 4.93 -9.76
CA ALA A 108 -5.69 3.53 -9.31
C ALA A 108 -5.34 3.40 -7.82
N PHE A 109 -4.33 4.14 -7.35
CA PHE A 109 -4.01 4.21 -5.93
C PHE A 109 -5.18 4.77 -5.10
N ARG A 110 -5.80 5.88 -5.55
CA ARG A 110 -6.98 6.47 -4.90
C ARG A 110 -8.17 5.49 -4.86
N GLN A 111 -8.39 4.71 -5.91
CA GLN A 111 -9.41 3.67 -5.94
C GLN A 111 -9.13 2.56 -4.92
N LEU A 112 -7.89 2.04 -4.87
CA LEU A 112 -7.46 1.07 -3.85
C LEU A 112 -7.76 1.62 -2.45
N ARG A 113 -7.33 2.84 -2.17
CA ARG A 113 -7.56 3.52 -0.88
C ARG A 113 -9.05 3.58 -0.52
N GLY A 114 -9.88 3.99 -1.49
CA GLY A 114 -11.33 4.04 -1.33
C GLY A 114 -11.93 2.67 -1.00
N THR A 115 -11.48 1.61 -1.68
CA THR A 115 -11.89 0.22 -1.41
C THR A 115 -11.48 -0.22 -0.01
N VAL A 116 -10.21 -0.03 0.38
CA VAL A 116 -9.69 -0.37 1.71
C VAL A 116 -10.50 0.32 2.80
N HIS A 117 -10.75 1.63 2.66
CA HIS A 117 -11.53 2.39 3.64
C HIS A 117 -12.97 1.86 3.77
N LYS A 118 -13.66 1.63 2.65
CA LYS A 118 -15.03 1.08 2.65
C LYS A 118 -15.10 -0.30 3.32
N LEU A 119 -14.16 -1.20 2.98
CA LEU A 119 -14.11 -2.55 3.55
C LEU A 119 -13.86 -2.50 5.06
N ALA A 120 -12.89 -1.69 5.50
CA ALA A 120 -12.54 -1.55 6.90
C ALA A 120 -13.69 -0.97 7.74
N MET A 121 -14.39 0.03 7.22
CA MET A 121 -15.57 0.61 7.89
C MET A 121 -16.74 -0.37 7.96
N ALA A 122 -17.05 -1.06 6.86
CA ALA A 122 -18.13 -2.06 6.83
C ALA A 122 -17.88 -3.22 7.80
N ARG A 123 -16.63 -3.66 7.92
CA ARG A 123 -16.24 -4.79 8.78
C ARG A 123 -15.86 -4.39 10.21
N LYS A 124 -15.74 -3.09 10.51
CA LYS A 124 -15.22 -2.57 11.79
C LYS A 124 -13.93 -3.27 12.22
N CYS A 125 -12.99 -3.38 11.28
CA CYS A 125 -11.79 -4.19 11.43
C CYS A 125 -10.51 -3.35 11.32
N THR A 126 -9.40 -3.94 11.77
CA THR A 126 -8.07 -3.37 11.58
C THR A 126 -7.62 -3.61 10.13
N VAL A 127 -7.00 -2.59 9.53
CA VAL A 127 -6.27 -2.76 8.26
C VAL A 127 -4.83 -3.11 8.59
N LEU A 128 -4.36 -4.26 8.10
CA LEU A 128 -2.95 -4.62 8.06
C LEU A 128 -2.41 -4.27 6.67
N ILE A 129 -1.29 -3.56 6.62
CA ILE A 129 -0.64 -3.19 5.37
C ILE A 129 0.84 -3.57 5.42
N HIS A 130 1.34 -4.15 4.33
CA HIS A 130 2.75 -4.49 4.21
C HIS A 130 3.24 -4.35 2.77
N CYS A 131 4.56 -4.39 2.64
CA CYS A 131 5.26 -4.58 1.37
C CYS A 131 6.34 -5.63 1.64
N SER A 132 7.61 -5.34 1.34
CA SER A 132 8.75 -6.15 1.77
C SER A 132 9.18 -5.76 3.20
N ALA A 133 10.03 -4.73 3.38
CA ALA A 133 10.43 -4.28 4.73
C ALA A 133 9.33 -3.53 5.52
N GLY A 134 8.18 -3.23 4.90
CA GLY A 134 7.08 -2.52 5.55
C GLY A 134 7.34 -1.03 5.83
N ILE A 135 8.36 -0.41 5.21
CA ILE A 135 8.72 1.00 5.46
C ILE A 135 8.52 1.92 4.25
N GLY A 136 8.84 1.45 3.03
CA GLY A 136 8.78 2.26 1.81
C GLY A 136 7.35 2.49 1.33
N ARG A 137 6.81 1.56 0.53
CA ARG A 137 5.43 1.62 -0.01
C ARG A 137 4.39 1.67 1.12
N THR A 138 4.56 0.80 2.13
CA THR A 138 3.72 0.75 3.34
C THR A 138 3.71 2.07 4.10
N GLY A 139 4.88 2.63 4.40
CA GLY A 139 4.97 3.92 5.10
C GLY A 139 4.39 5.05 4.26
N THR A 140 4.57 5.03 2.95
CA THR A 140 3.99 6.02 2.03
C THR A 140 2.46 5.95 2.03
N TYR A 141 1.87 4.76 1.95
CA TYR A 141 0.42 4.58 2.08
C TYR A 141 -0.07 5.09 3.44
N ALA A 142 0.60 4.72 4.54
CA ALA A 142 0.21 5.15 5.89
C ALA A 142 0.29 6.67 6.06
N ALA A 143 1.34 7.32 5.52
CA ALA A 143 1.46 8.77 5.51
C ALA A 143 0.31 9.42 4.74
N ILE A 144 -0.07 8.86 3.59
CA ILE A 144 -1.20 9.35 2.80
C ILE A 144 -2.51 9.19 3.59
N GLU A 145 -2.75 8.09 4.28
CA GLU A 145 -3.94 7.94 5.14
C GLU A 145 -3.98 8.96 6.27
N MET A 146 -2.84 9.21 6.92
CA MET A 146 -2.73 10.21 7.99
C MET A 146 -3.04 11.61 7.45
N ALA A 147 -2.43 11.98 6.32
CA ALA A 147 -2.64 13.27 5.68
C ALA A 147 -4.07 13.42 5.16
N TYR A 148 -4.63 12.38 4.53
CA TYR A 148 -6.02 12.38 4.05
C TYR A 148 -7.00 12.59 5.20
N ARG A 149 -6.83 11.85 6.31
CA ARG A 149 -7.71 11.98 7.47
C ARG A 149 -7.64 13.39 8.03
N ASP A 150 -6.44 13.93 8.22
CA ASP A 150 -6.27 15.21 8.88
C ASP A 150 -6.73 16.36 7.95
N LEU A 151 -6.31 16.38 6.68
CA LEU A 151 -6.61 17.45 5.72
C LEU A 151 -8.00 17.33 5.07
N ILE A 152 -8.31 16.15 4.51
CA ILE A 152 -9.51 15.98 3.67
C ILE A 152 -10.72 15.55 4.49
N ALA A 153 -10.57 14.69 5.50
CA ALA A 153 -11.71 14.24 6.30
C ALA A 153 -12.04 15.18 7.47
N ASN A 154 -11.02 15.78 8.09
CA ASN A 154 -11.18 16.59 9.31
C ASN A 154 -10.95 18.09 9.10
N ASP A 155 -10.66 18.53 7.87
CA ASP A 155 -10.48 19.93 7.50
C ASP A 155 -9.40 20.65 8.34
N ARG A 156 -8.29 19.96 8.64
CA ARG A 156 -7.16 20.51 9.39
C ARG A 156 -6.04 20.91 8.45
N GLU A 157 -5.40 22.02 8.76
CA GLU A 157 -4.14 22.36 8.11
C GLU A 157 -3.06 21.37 8.53
N VAL A 158 -2.30 20.88 7.55
CA VAL A 158 -1.30 19.82 7.76
C VAL A 158 -0.05 20.14 6.97
N GLN A 159 1.08 20.16 7.66
CA GLN A 159 2.39 20.09 7.02
C GLN A 159 2.79 18.63 6.79
N MET A 160 3.16 18.27 5.57
CA MET A 160 3.52 16.89 5.22
C MET A 160 4.79 16.41 5.95
N SER A 161 5.69 17.32 6.32
CA SER A 161 6.84 17.04 7.19
C SER A 161 6.40 16.55 8.57
N THR A 162 5.37 17.17 9.17
CA THR A 162 4.80 16.75 10.46
C THR A 162 4.14 15.37 10.37
N ILE A 163 3.46 15.06 9.26
CA ILE A 163 2.91 13.72 9.02
C ILE A 163 4.03 12.68 8.97
N LEU A 164 5.11 12.98 8.23
CA LEU A 164 6.26 12.10 8.13
C LEU A 164 6.93 11.88 9.48
N GLN A 165 7.13 12.94 10.26
CA GLN A 165 7.72 12.85 11.60
C GLN A 165 6.88 11.95 12.51
N ARG A 166 5.57 12.23 12.63
CA ARG A 166 4.64 11.43 13.45
C ARG A 166 4.59 9.96 13.05
N LEU A 167 4.74 9.68 11.75
CA LEU A 167 4.82 8.30 11.26
C LEU A 167 6.15 7.66 11.65
N ARG A 168 7.27 8.37 11.50
CA ARG A 168 8.61 7.87 11.84
C ARG A 168 8.83 7.66 13.34
N ASP A 169 8.11 8.42 14.18
CA ASP A 169 8.07 8.19 15.63
C ASP A 169 7.45 6.83 15.99
N GLN A 170 6.60 6.28 15.13
CA GLN A 170 5.95 4.96 15.32
C GLN A 170 6.60 3.84 14.49
N ARG A 171 7.18 4.17 13.33
CA ARG A 171 7.87 3.21 12.45
C ARG A 171 9.06 3.85 11.77
N ALA A 172 10.25 3.52 12.29
CA ALA A 172 11.51 4.05 11.80
C ALA A 172 11.66 3.88 10.28
N LEU A 173 12.28 4.89 9.64
CA LEU A 173 12.59 4.91 8.20
C LEU A 173 11.37 4.81 7.27
N ALA A 174 10.14 5.00 7.77
CA ALA A 174 8.95 5.08 6.95
C ALA A 174 9.08 6.18 5.88
N VAL A 175 8.57 5.90 4.66
CA VAL A 175 8.81 6.70 3.44
C VAL A 175 10.30 6.75 3.11
N GLN A 176 10.75 5.83 2.26
CA GLN A 176 12.17 5.52 2.11
C GLN A 176 12.86 6.37 1.04
N THR A 177 12.13 6.87 0.05
CA THR A 177 12.68 7.66 -1.06
C THR A 177 12.09 9.07 -1.13
N ASP A 178 12.86 9.98 -1.71
CA ASP A 178 12.40 11.31 -2.12
C ASP A 178 11.16 11.22 -3.03
N LEU A 179 11.18 10.31 -4.01
CA LEU A 179 10.04 10.10 -4.92
C LEU A 179 8.77 9.70 -4.18
N GLN A 180 8.87 8.82 -3.18
CA GLN A 180 7.73 8.43 -2.34
C GLN A 180 7.19 9.61 -1.52
N TYR A 181 8.07 10.46 -1.00
CA TYR A 181 7.66 11.66 -0.27
C TYR A 181 6.99 12.70 -1.19
N VAL A 182 7.48 12.90 -2.42
CA VAL A 182 6.80 13.75 -3.40
C VAL A 182 5.46 13.13 -3.82
N PHE A 183 5.39 11.80 -3.98
CA PHE A 183 4.13 11.13 -4.30
C PHE A 183 3.06 11.28 -3.22
N LEU A 184 3.43 11.34 -1.93
CA LEU A 184 2.49 11.69 -0.85
C LEU A 184 1.73 12.99 -1.17
N HIS A 185 2.43 14.03 -1.63
CA HIS A 185 1.81 15.29 -2.02
C HIS A 185 0.91 15.11 -3.26
N ARG A 186 1.43 14.44 -4.29
CA ARG A 186 0.67 14.17 -5.53
C ARG A 186 -0.62 13.40 -5.26
N ALA A 187 -0.59 12.42 -4.36
CA ALA A 187 -1.74 11.61 -3.99
C ALA A 187 -2.79 12.43 -3.23
N ILE A 188 -2.36 13.28 -2.29
CA ILE A 188 -3.29 14.17 -1.56
C ILE A 188 -3.92 15.20 -2.50
N ILE A 189 -3.16 15.78 -3.41
CA ILE A 189 -3.69 16.67 -4.46
C ILE A 189 -4.72 15.93 -5.33
N ASP A 190 -4.43 14.69 -5.74
CA ASP A 190 -5.38 13.86 -6.52
C ASP A 190 -6.71 13.70 -5.80
N MET A 191 -6.64 13.37 -4.50
CA MET A 191 -7.81 13.14 -3.66
C MET A 191 -8.58 14.44 -3.38
N ALA A 192 -7.87 15.57 -3.23
CA ALA A 192 -8.49 16.87 -3.05
C ALA A 192 -9.21 17.34 -4.33
N LEU A 193 -8.62 17.11 -5.52
CA LEU A 193 -9.28 17.36 -6.81
C LEU A 193 -10.55 16.51 -6.95
N ASP A 194 -10.46 15.21 -6.69
CA ASP A 194 -11.60 14.28 -6.77
C ASP A 194 -12.76 14.67 -5.83
N LYS A 195 -12.42 15.22 -4.66
CA LYS A 195 -13.42 15.71 -3.69
C LYS A 195 -13.88 17.14 -3.94
N GLY A 196 -13.42 17.79 -5.01
CA GLY A 196 -13.78 19.18 -5.32
C GLY A 196 -13.30 20.17 -4.26
N ARG A 197 -12.25 19.85 -3.50
CA ARG A 197 -11.73 20.67 -2.41
C ARG A 197 -10.73 21.74 -2.85
N LEU A 198 -10.32 21.74 -4.12
CA LEU A 198 -9.39 22.73 -4.67
C LEU A 198 -10.14 23.72 -5.57
N THR A 199 -9.91 25.00 -5.29
CA THR A 199 -10.48 26.13 -6.01
C THR A 199 -9.71 26.44 -7.30
N ARG A 200 -10.25 27.37 -8.12
CA ARG A 200 -9.49 27.92 -9.26
C ARG A 200 -8.25 28.68 -8.81
N ALA A 201 -8.29 29.33 -7.65
CA ALA A 201 -7.15 30.03 -7.09
C ALA A 201 -6.03 29.06 -6.71
N ASP A 202 -6.35 27.92 -6.09
CA ASP A 202 -5.35 26.90 -5.74
C ASP A 202 -4.66 26.32 -6.99
N LYS A 203 -5.42 26.11 -8.06
CA LYS A 203 -4.87 25.71 -9.37
C LYS A 203 -3.89 26.74 -9.91
N ALA A 204 -4.29 28.01 -9.92
CA ALA A 204 -3.43 29.12 -10.34
C ALA A 204 -2.21 29.33 -9.42
N ALA A 205 -2.34 29.03 -8.13
CA ALA A 205 -1.30 29.18 -7.12
C ALA A 205 -0.20 28.11 -7.17
N GLY A 206 -0.33 27.10 -8.05
CA GLY A 206 0.76 26.17 -8.34
C GLY A 206 0.38 24.69 -8.34
N VAL A 207 -0.87 24.31 -8.06
CA VAL A 207 -1.27 22.87 -8.12
C VAL A 207 -1.03 22.30 -9.52
N ASP A 208 -1.44 22.99 -10.58
CA ASP A 208 -1.27 22.51 -11.95
C ASP A 208 0.22 22.47 -12.34
N GLN A 209 1.02 23.41 -11.84
CA GLN A 209 2.47 23.42 -12.02
C GLN A 209 3.13 22.22 -11.33
N PHE A 210 2.80 21.98 -10.06
CA PHE A 210 3.30 20.86 -9.29
C PHE A 210 3.00 19.52 -9.97
N ILE A 211 1.77 19.33 -10.48
CA ILE A 211 1.38 18.09 -11.18
C ILE A 211 2.27 17.87 -12.41
N ARG A 212 2.49 18.90 -13.23
CA ARG A 212 3.37 18.81 -14.41
C ARG A 212 4.81 18.48 -14.02
N GLU A 213 5.37 19.20 -13.06
CA GLU A 213 6.76 18.99 -12.59
C GLU A 213 6.95 17.58 -12.00
N TYR A 214 5.94 17.08 -11.27
CA TYR A 214 5.93 15.72 -10.76
C TYR A 214 5.96 14.70 -11.91
N GLU A 215 5.12 14.86 -12.93
CA GLU A 215 5.05 13.93 -14.07
C GLU A 215 6.38 13.91 -14.85
N GLU A 216 6.97 15.08 -15.11
CA GLU A 216 8.28 15.21 -15.74
C GLU A 216 9.38 14.54 -14.90
N LEU A 217 9.37 14.75 -13.58
CA LEU A 217 10.32 14.13 -12.65
C LEU A 217 10.25 12.60 -12.72
N ILE A 218 9.05 12.02 -12.65
CA ILE A 218 8.85 10.58 -12.67
C ILE A 218 9.27 9.99 -14.02
N GLN A 219 8.89 10.62 -15.13
CA GLN A 219 9.30 10.19 -16.47
C GLN A 219 10.83 10.19 -16.61
N ARG A 220 11.49 11.28 -16.19
CA ARG A 220 12.94 11.40 -16.23
C ARG A 220 13.64 10.32 -15.39
N LYS A 221 13.18 10.09 -14.15
CA LYS A 221 13.77 9.08 -13.24
C LYS A 221 13.60 7.67 -13.77
N ARG A 222 12.42 7.31 -14.29
CA ARG A 222 12.15 6.00 -14.89
C ARG A 222 12.98 5.77 -16.17
N LYS A 223 13.15 6.80 -17.01
CA LYS A 223 14.02 6.72 -18.20
C LYS A 223 15.47 6.45 -17.80
N ALA A 224 16.01 7.22 -16.84
CA ALA A 224 17.37 7.04 -16.35
C ALA A 224 17.60 5.63 -15.76
N ARG A 225 16.63 5.09 -15.01
CA ARG A 225 16.70 3.73 -14.46
C ARG A 225 16.77 2.66 -15.56
N LYS A 226 15.89 2.73 -16.56
CA LYS A 226 15.89 1.82 -17.72
C LYS A 226 17.21 1.87 -18.50
N GLU A 227 17.80 3.05 -18.66
CA GLU A 227 19.11 3.20 -19.30
C GLU A 227 20.24 2.56 -18.49
N LEU A 228 20.21 2.68 -17.16
CA LEU A 228 21.17 2.05 -16.26
C LEU A 228 21.07 0.51 -16.33
N GLU A 229 19.84 -0.02 -16.26
CA GLU A 229 19.56 -1.46 -16.38
C GLU A 229 20.05 -2.02 -17.72
N ARG A 230 19.80 -1.31 -18.83
CA ARG A 230 20.30 -1.69 -20.15
C ARG A 230 21.83 -1.73 -20.21
N LYS A 231 22.51 -0.74 -19.62
CA LYS A 231 23.98 -0.71 -19.54
C LYS A 231 24.53 -1.86 -18.70
N HIS A 232 23.86 -2.23 -17.61
CA HIS A 232 24.27 -3.35 -16.76
C HIS A 232 24.16 -4.69 -17.49
N ARG A 233 23.04 -4.95 -18.19
CA ARG A 233 22.84 -6.17 -18.99
C ARG A 233 23.89 -6.32 -20.09
N ARG A 234 24.22 -5.23 -20.80
CA ARG A 234 25.27 -5.21 -21.84
C ARG A 234 26.70 -5.47 -21.32
N ARG A 235 26.94 -5.35 -20.02
CA ARG A 235 28.24 -5.63 -19.40
C ARG A 235 28.35 -7.05 -18.84
N GLN A 236 27.23 -7.77 -18.74
CA GLN A 236 27.13 -9.11 -18.18
C GLN A 236 26.92 -10.21 -19.21
N GLY A 237 26.62 -9.85 -20.46
CA GLY A 237 26.59 -10.75 -21.62
C GLY A 237 27.69 -10.37 -22.59
#